data_AF-A0A133ZGZ5-F1
#
_entry.id   AF-A0A133ZGZ5-F1
#
_cell.length_a   1.000
_cell.length_b   1.000
_cell.length_c   1.000
_cell.angle_alpha   90.00
_cell.angle_beta   90.00
_cell.angle_gamma   90.00
#
_symmetry.space_group_name_H-M   'P 1'
#
loop_
_entity.id
_entity.type
_entity.pdbx_description
1 polymer ?
#
loop_
_entity_poly.entity_id
_entity_poly.type
_entity_poly.pdbx_seq_one_letter_code
_entity_poly.pdbx_strand_id
1 'polypeptide(L)'
;MKSLLFPSAVIGMALVVSACSSGTSEPVTSTVVVQPSQSASASSESAPAPSSTAEAASATSKDKSGQRSADEFLNAPLDHSTMDSYGVTNADGSSGCMVIPDNDHVSCRLAFNDPPLVPQVGMPIWESNGLKYESDYGFSPAAFVGGEYRTAGALQPGESVDIEGVTFEALVGGGLKGTKDGHEFTISGSGEYHSDTFPPKPAADGTARVGTVCGQANPMGNQDFLVYVAQDGTNCNEAMAALDEYKDAEKGGQALIAPVSNGWGCSVSALDGQPDTPENRHFTCSADNGQQRVVLIK
;
A
#
# COMPACT_ATOMS: atom_id res chain seq x y z
N MET A 1 -19.17 -57.98 -24.41
CA MET A 1 -19.56 -57.68 -25.82
C MET A 1 -21.01 -57.24 -25.86
N LYS A 2 -21.24 -55.92 -25.95
CA LYS A 2 -22.40 -55.29 -26.57
C LYS A 2 -22.10 -53.80 -26.64
N SER A 3 -21.74 -53.35 -27.84
CA SER A 3 -21.45 -51.97 -28.19
C SER A 3 -22.76 -51.18 -28.26
N LEU A 4 -22.76 -49.96 -27.73
CA LEU A 4 -23.72 -48.92 -28.06
C LEU A 4 -22.94 -47.65 -28.37
N LEU A 5 -22.77 -47.42 -29.67
CA LEU A 5 -22.42 -46.16 -30.31
C LEU A 5 -23.65 -45.24 -30.27
N PHE A 6 -23.46 -43.93 -30.06
CA PHE A 6 -24.25 -42.82 -30.63
C PHE A 6 -23.53 -41.49 -30.35
N PRO A 7 -23.75 -40.42 -31.16
CA PRO A 7 -22.69 -39.80 -31.93
C PRO A 7 -22.37 -38.36 -31.53
N SER A 8 -21.17 -37.92 -31.94
CA SER A 8 -20.70 -36.54 -31.94
C SER A 8 -21.63 -35.62 -32.73
N ALA A 9 -21.99 -34.48 -32.14
CA ALA A 9 -22.54 -33.33 -32.84
C ALA A 9 -21.53 -32.18 -32.79
N VAL A 10 -20.97 -31.89 -33.96
CA VAL A 10 -20.15 -30.73 -34.30
C VAL A 10 -21.11 -29.57 -34.57
N ILE A 11 -20.95 -28.43 -33.90
CA ILE A 11 -21.58 -27.17 -34.34
C ILE A 11 -20.49 -26.10 -34.43
N GLY A 12 -20.40 -25.54 -35.63
CA GLY A 12 -19.35 -24.65 -36.08
C GLY A 12 -19.43 -23.23 -35.54
N MET A 13 -18.26 -22.60 -35.51
CA MET A 13 -18.04 -21.16 -35.45
C MET A 13 -18.88 -20.40 -36.48
N ALA A 14 -19.37 -19.23 -36.09
CA ALA A 14 -19.59 -18.11 -37.00
C ALA A 14 -19.09 -16.82 -36.33
N LEU A 15 -17.94 -16.35 -36.80
CA LEU A 15 -17.45 -14.98 -36.62
C LEU A 15 -18.32 -14.04 -37.48
N VAL A 16 -18.82 -12.96 -36.89
CA VAL A 16 -19.28 -11.79 -37.64
C VAL A 16 -18.53 -10.57 -37.15
N VAL A 17 -17.59 -10.12 -37.98
CA VAL A 17 -16.95 -8.80 -37.89
C VAL A 17 -17.85 -7.83 -38.64
N SER A 18 -18.22 -6.70 -38.03
CA SER A 18 -18.80 -5.57 -38.74
C SER A 18 -18.30 -4.27 -38.11
N ALA A 19 -17.82 -3.40 -38.99
CA ALA A 19 -16.99 -2.24 -38.71
C ALA A 19 -17.80 -0.95 -38.44
N CYS A 20 -17.09 -0.01 -37.83
CA CYS A 20 -17.22 1.45 -37.77
C CYS A 20 -18.50 2.14 -38.29
N SER A 21 -19.04 3.02 -37.45
CA SER A 21 -19.50 4.34 -37.92
C SER A 21 -19.14 5.42 -36.92
N SER A 22 -18.48 6.43 -37.46
CA SER A 22 -17.94 7.62 -36.82
C SER A 22 -19.05 8.50 -36.28
N GLY A 23 -18.96 8.87 -35.00
CA GLY A 23 -19.77 9.93 -34.39
C GLY A 23 -18.87 11.07 -33.95
N THR A 24 -18.82 12.13 -34.75
CA THR A 24 -18.22 13.42 -34.43
C THR A 24 -18.85 14.01 -33.18
N SER A 25 -18.06 14.35 -32.17
CA SER A 25 -18.48 15.22 -31.07
C SER A 25 -17.30 16.09 -30.65
N GLU A 26 -17.54 17.39 -30.71
CA GLU A 26 -16.59 18.48 -30.52
C GLU A 26 -16.02 18.51 -29.09
N PRO A 27 -14.73 18.85 -28.89
CA PRO A 27 -14.27 19.25 -27.57
C PRO A 27 -14.74 20.69 -27.27
N VAL A 28 -15.54 20.82 -26.21
CA VAL A 28 -15.89 22.09 -25.59
C VAL A 28 -14.63 22.71 -24.97
N THR A 29 -14.12 23.77 -25.59
CA THR A 29 -13.04 24.60 -25.04
C THR A 29 -13.61 25.47 -23.92
N SER A 30 -13.42 25.06 -22.66
CA SER A 30 -13.64 25.96 -21.52
C SER A 30 -12.43 26.89 -21.37
N THR A 31 -12.65 28.15 -21.74
CA THR A 31 -11.80 29.30 -21.47
C THR A 31 -11.60 29.50 -19.97
N VAL A 32 -10.36 29.36 -19.50
CA VAL A 32 -9.95 29.87 -18.18
C VAL A 32 -9.71 31.37 -18.31
N VAL A 33 -10.56 32.15 -17.65
CA VAL A 33 -10.37 33.60 -17.46
C VAL A 33 -9.29 33.81 -16.40
N VAL A 34 -8.11 34.26 -16.82
CA VAL A 34 -7.05 34.74 -15.91
C VAL A 34 -7.33 36.21 -15.63
N GLN A 35 -7.71 36.52 -14.39
CA GLN A 35 -7.79 37.89 -13.89
C GLN A 35 -6.46 38.27 -13.21
N PRO A 36 -5.79 39.37 -13.61
CA PRO A 36 -4.56 39.83 -12.98
C PRO A 36 -4.89 40.73 -11.78
N SER A 37 -4.08 40.67 -10.72
CA SER A 37 -3.96 41.78 -9.78
C SER A 37 -2.52 41.89 -9.30
N GLN A 38 -2.01 43.09 -9.45
CA GLN A 38 -0.62 43.50 -9.29
C GLN A 38 -0.33 43.97 -7.85
N SER A 39 0.91 43.76 -7.45
CA SER A 39 1.84 44.73 -6.82
C SER A 39 1.50 45.46 -5.52
N ALA A 40 2.33 45.15 -4.51
CA ALA A 40 3.39 45.99 -3.95
C ALA A 40 3.21 46.70 -2.59
N SER A 41 4.34 46.70 -1.88
CA SER A 41 4.87 47.67 -0.90
C SER A 41 4.68 47.42 0.61
N ALA A 42 5.76 46.88 1.20
CA ALA A 42 6.71 47.55 2.12
C ALA A 42 6.24 48.23 3.43
N SER A 43 6.99 47.88 4.50
CA SER A 43 7.68 48.76 5.45
C SER A 43 7.26 48.67 6.94
N SER A 44 8.16 48.04 7.70
CA SER A 44 8.79 48.44 8.97
C SER A 44 8.02 48.83 10.25
N GLU A 45 8.51 48.21 11.32
CA GLU A 45 8.99 48.80 12.59
C GLU A 45 8.21 48.59 13.91
N SER A 46 8.96 47.95 14.83
CA SER A 46 9.22 48.34 16.22
C SER A 46 8.38 47.73 17.36
N ALA A 47 9.12 46.98 18.18
CA ALA A 47 8.78 46.50 19.52
C ALA A 47 8.61 47.64 20.54
N PRO A 48 8.01 47.33 21.69
CA PRO A 48 8.84 47.29 22.90
C PRO A 48 8.48 46.18 23.89
N ALA A 49 9.50 45.73 24.64
CA ALA A 49 9.39 45.18 25.99
C ALA A 49 10.10 46.18 26.94
N PRO A 50 10.15 46.02 28.28
CA PRO A 50 9.56 44.99 29.16
C PRO A 50 8.88 45.56 30.43
N SER A 51 8.25 44.72 31.25
CA SER A 51 8.29 44.92 32.71
C SER A 51 8.08 43.61 33.45
N SER A 52 9.00 43.35 34.39
CA SER A 52 9.09 42.18 35.25
C SER A 52 8.28 42.41 36.52
N THR A 53 7.42 41.47 36.89
CA THR A 53 7.01 41.28 38.28
C THR A 53 6.90 39.77 38.51
N ALA A 54 7.81 39.25 39.31
CA ALA A 54 7.82 37.88 39.78
C ALA A 54 6.81 37.72 40.91
N GLU A 55 5.92 36.75 40.80
CA GLU A 55 5.20 36.18 41.93
C GLU A 55 5.36 34.66 41.87
N ALA A 56 5.94 34.10 42.93
CA ALA A 56 6.23 32.70 43.07
C ALA A 56 4.97 31.94 43.46
N ALA A 57 4.57 30.96 42.66
CA ALA A 57 3.66 29.90 43.08
C ALA A 57 3.99 28.60 42.33
N SER A 58 4.32 27.58 43.12
CA SER A 58 4.35 26.15 42.83
C SER A 58 5.16 25.69 41.63
N ALA A 59 6.35 25.20 41.93
CA ALA A 59 7.09 24.28 41.07
C ALA A 59 6.31 22.96 40.94
N THR A 60 5.39 22.90 39.99
CA THR A 60 5.08 21.66 39.29
C THR A 60 6.31 21.36 38.44
N SER A 61 6.90 20.20 38.68
CA SER A 61 8.03 19.67 37.93
C SER A 61 7.79 19.84 36.43
N LYS A 62 8.52 20.77 35.78
CA LYS A 62 8.64 20.81 34.33
C LYS A 62 9.40 19.56 33.92
N ASP A 63 8.70 18.53 33.48
CA ASP A 63 9.34 17.51 32.68
C ASP A 63 9.77 18.15 31.36
N LYS A 64 11.08 18.05 31.09
CA LYS A 64 11.71 18.46 29.82
C LYS A 64 11.55 17.36 28.76
N SER A 65 10.59 16.47 28.88
CA SER A 65 10.32 15.46 27.87
C SER A 65 9.36 16.05 26.84
N GLY A 66 9.69 15.97 25.55
CA GLY A 66 8.76 16.27 24.45
C GLY A 66 7.51 15.35 24.41
N GLN A 67 7.17 14.68 25.51
CA GLN A 67 6.04 13.78 25.61
C GLN A 67 4.73 14.57 25.75
N ARG A 68 3.77 14.26 24.89
CA ARG A 68 2.41 14.82 24.85
C ARG A 68 1.40 13.85 25.45
N SER A 69 0.23 14.37 25.85
CA SER A 69 -0.86 13.53 26.37
C SER A 69 -1.65 12.90 25.21
N ALA A 70 -2.06 11.65 25.38
CA ALA A 70 -2.90 10.94 24.40
C ALA A 70 -4.24 11.67 24.12
N ASP A 71 -4.82 12.31 25.15
CA ASP A 71 -6.10 13.04 25.04
C ASP A 71 -6.07 14.16 23.98
N GLU A 72 -4.88 14.71 23.71
CA GLU A 72 -4.70 15.74 22.68
C GLU A 72 -4.88 15.21 21.26
N PHE A 73 -4.85 13.88 21.10
CA PHE A 73 -4.97 13.17 19.84
C PHE A 73 -6.28 12.38 19.73
N LEU A 74 -7.19 12.50 20.71
CA LEU A 74 -8.49 11.84 20.66
C LEU A 74 -9.34 12.48 19.55
N ASN A 75 -9.78 11.67 18.59
CA ASN A 75 -10.70 12.10 17.54
C ASN A 75 -12.09 12.34 18.13
N ALA A 76 -12.81 13.31 17.57
CA ALA A 76 -14.23 13.49 17.89
C ALA A 76 -15.01 12.19 17.53
N PRO A 77 -15.98 11.77 18.36
CA PRO A 77 -16.80 10.61 18.09
C PRO A 77 -17.46 10.71 16.71
N LEU A 78 -17.48 9.62 15.96
CA LEU A 78 -18.31 9.52 14.76
C LEU A 78 -19.76 9.34 15.19
N ASP A 79 -20.71 9.91 14.45
CA ASP A 79 -22.16 9.84 14.74
C ASP A 79 -22.69 8.39 14.89
N HIS A 80 -21.90 7.38 14.51
CA HIS A 80 -22.22 5.96 14.55
C HIS A 80 -21.15 5.07 15.21
N SER A 81 -20.05 5.65 15.72
CA SER A 81 -19.00 4.88 16.43
C SER A 81 -19.06 5.16 17.92
N THR A 82 -18.98 4.10 18.72
CA THR A 82 -18.80 4.19 20.18
C THR A 82 -17.36 3.94 20.62
N MET A 83 -16.48 3.63 19.67
CA MET A 83 -15.07 3.35 19.94
C MET A 83 -14.27 4.63 19.90
N ASP A 84 -13.41 4.80 20.90
CA ASP A 84 -12.41 5.86 20.90
C ASP A 84 -11.39 5.58 19.79
N SER A 85 -11.04 6.64 19.07
CA SER A 85 -9.97 6.58 18.08
C SER A 85 -9.06 7.77 18.27
N TYR A 86 -7.78 7.54 18.10
CA TYR A 86 -6.76 8.56 18.21
C TYR A 86 -6.10 8.78 16.86
N GLY A 87 -5.69 10.00 16.59
CA GLY A 87 -5.16 10.38 15.30
C GLY A 87 -3.99 11.34 15.43
N VAL A 88 -2.81 10.89 15.02
CA VAL A 88 -1.52 11.58 15.14
C VAL A 88 -0.98 11.91 13.76
N THR A 89 -0.53 13.13 13.53
CA THR A 89 0.26 13.48 12.34
C THR A 89 1.65 13.97 12.71
N ASN A 90 2.55 13.93 11.72
CA ASN A 90 3.73 14.77 11.76
C ASN A 90 3.38 16.26 11.58
N ALA A 91 4.36 17.13 11.82
CA ALA A 91 4.15 18.58 11.85
C ALA A 91 3.64 19.20 10.53
N ASP A 92 4.00 18.62 9.37
CA ASP A 92 3.56 19.10 8.06
C ASP A 92 2.26 18.43 7.57
N GLY A 93 1.72 17.47 8.32
CA GLY A 93 0.49 16.74 8.01
C GLY A 93 0.59 15.78 6.83
N SER A 94 1.79 15.56 6.25
CA SER A 94 1.97 14.65 5.11
C SER A 94 1.84 13.18 5.50
N SER A 95 2.14 12.85 6.76
CA SER A 95 2.06 11.49 7.29
C SER A 95 1.34 11.49 8.62
N GLY A 96 0.49 10.49 8.83
CA GLY A 96 -0.14 10.28 10.12
C GLY A 96 -0.48 8.84 10.38
N CYS A 97 -0.97 8.59 11.58
CA CYS A 97 -1.48 7.32 12.04
C CYS A 97 -2.79 7.48 12.81
N MET A 98 -3.65 6.49 12.67
CA MET A 98 -4.86 6.31 13.43
C MET A 98 -4.73 5.05 14.29
N VAL A 99 -5.13 5.16 15.56
CA VAL A 99 -5.17 4.05 16.52
C VAL A 99 -6.58 3.88 17.02
N ILE A 100 -7.08 2.64 17.00
CA ILE A 100 -8.34 2.24 17.64
C ILE A 100 -7.97 1.14 18.64
N PRO A 101 -7.80 1.49 19.93
CA PRO A 101 -7.31 0.54 20.93
C PRO A 101 -8.21 -0.69 21.11
N ASP A 102 -9.54 -0.50 21.07
CA ASP A 102 -10.53 -1.55 21.33
C ASP A 102 -10.42 -2.78 20.43
N ASN A 103 -9.85 -2.63 19.23
CA ASN A 103 -9.65 -3.72 18.28
C ASN A 103 -8.19 -3.87 17.83
N ASP A 104 -7.26 -3.30 18.61
CA ASP A 104 -5.82 -3.35 18.37
C ASP A 104 -5.39 -2.77 17.01
N HIS A 105 -6.23 -1.93 16.39
CA HIS A 105 -6.02 -1.46 15.03
C HIS A 105 -5.10 -0.25 15.01
N VAL A 106 -4.02 -0.35 14.24
CA VAL A 106 -3.18 0.80 13.86
C VAL A 106 -3.08 0.84 12.34
N SER A 107 -3.47 1.97 11.76
CA SER A 107 -3.27 2.24 10.33
C SER A 107 -2.67 3.61 10.14
N CYS A 108 -1.68 3.71 9.25
CA CYS A 108 -1.00 4.95 8.95
C CYS A 108 -1.18 5.30 7.48
N ARG A 109 -1.45 6.56 7.17
CA ARG A 109 -1.33 7.10 5.82
C ARG A 109 -0.02 7.85 5.73
N LEU A 110 0.86 7.40 4.85
CA LEU A 110 2.24 7.85 4.78
C LEU A 110 2.57 8.40 3.39
N ALA A 111 3.36 9.47 3.36
CA ALA A 111 3.85 10.06 2.12
C ALA A 111 5.18 9.42 1.71
N PHE A 112 5.11 8.26 1.07
CA PHE A 112 6.30 7.59 0.53
C PHE A 112 6.89 8.35 -0.67
N ASN A 113 8.21 8.41 -0.75
CA ASN A 113 8.90 8.86 -1.95
C ASN A 113 9.09 7.73 -2.98
N ASP A 114 9.31 6.50 -2.49
CA ASP A 114 9.35 5.27 -3.28
C ASP A 114 8.42 4.23 -2.61
N PRO A 115 7.14 4.18 -2.99
CA PRO A 115 6.15 3.34 -2.32
C PRO A 115 6.48 1.84 -2.41
N PRO A 116 6.49 1.10 -1.29
CA PRO A 116 6.56 -0.35 -1.32
C PRO A 116 5.42 -0.95 -2.15
N LEU A 117 5.73 -1.94 -2.99
CA LEU A 117 4.72 -2.66 -3.76
C LEU A 117 4.12 -3.81 -2.94
N VAL A 118 2.79 -3.84 -2.84
CA VAL A 118 2.00 -4.87 -2.17
C VAL A 118 0.86 -5.35 -3.08
N PRO A 119 1.19 -6.03 -4.20
CA PRO A 119 0.16 -6.48 -5.14
C PRO A 119 -0.81 -7.43 -4.43
N GLN A 120 -2.11 -7.17 -4.55
CA GLN A 120 -3.16 -7.95 -3.91
C GLN A 120 -4.26 -8.28 -4.90
N VAL A 121 -4.76 -9.51 -4.82
CA VAL A 121 -5.95 -9.93 -5.57
C VAL A 121 -7.15 -9.09 -5.13
N GLY A 122 -7.90 -8.54 -6.08
CA GLY A 122 -9.07 -7.71 -5.81
C GLY A 122 -8.77 -6.23 -5.58
N MET A 123 -7.50 -5.82 -5.52
CA MET A 123 -7.11 -4.43 -5.24
C MET A 123 -6.70 -3.68 -6.51
N PRO A 124 -7.26 -2.48 -6.76
CA PRO A 124 -6.97 -1.70 -7.96
C PRO A 124 -5.64 -0.94 -7.90
N ILE A 125 -4.95 -0.94 -6.76
CA ILE A 125 -3.66 -0.25 -6.54
C ILE A 125 -2.68 -1.20 -5.87
N TRP A 126 -1.41 -1.09 -6.24
CA TRP A 126 -0.32 -1.93 -5.71
C TRP A 126 0.73 -1.14 -4.96
N GLU A 127 0.89 0.14 -5.29
CA GLU A 127 1.71 1.07 -4.54
C GLU A 127 1.06 1.29 -3.17
N SER A 128 1.82 0.99 -2.12
CA SER A 128 1.38 1.28 -0.76
C SER A 128 1.21 2.78 -0.58
N ASN A 129 0.18 3.21 0.13
CA ASN A 129 -0.02 4.60 0.53
C ASN A 129 -0.11 4.73 2.06
N GLY A 130 0.27 3.67 2.76
CA GLY A 130 0.29 3.62 4.20
C GLY A 130 0.83 2.32 4.75
N LEU A 131 0.65 2.14 6.05
CA LEU A 131 0.99 0.93 6.79
C LEU A 131 -0.23 0.47 7.59
N LYS A 132 -0.25 -0.83 7.91
CA LYS A 132 -1.07 -1.38 8.99
C LYS A 132 -0.18 -2.15 9.95
N TYR A 133 -0.56 -2.14 11.22
CA TYR A 133 0.00 -3.06 12.19
C TYR A 133 -0.77 -4.38 12.18
N GLU A 134 -0.04 -5.48 12.20
CA GLU A 134 -0.57 -6.83 12.38
C GLU A 134 0.22 -7.51 13.49
N SER A 135 -0.47 -8.08 14.49
CA SER A 135 0.16 -8.67 15.69
C SER A 135 1.23 -9.71 15.38
N ASP A 136 1.04 -10.48 14.32
CA ASP A 136 1.94 -11.57 13.94
C ASP A 136 3.17 -11.09 13.13
N TYR A 137 3.13 -9.84 12.66
CA TYR A 137 3.94 -9.39 11.54
C TYR A 137 4.49 -7.97 11.65
N GLY A 138 4.11 -7.20 12.67
CA GLY A 138 4.48 -5.82 12.86
C GLY A 138 3.88 -4.88 11.82
N PHE A 139 4.58 -3.78 11.55
CA PHE A 139 4.15 -2.75 10.61
C PHE A 139 4.45 -3.14 9.17
N SER A 140 3.39 -3.41 8.41
CA SER A 140 3.47 -3.83 7.01
C SER A 140 2.91 -2.76 6.08
N PRO A 141 3.54 -2.50 4.92
CA PRO A 141 2.96 -1.64 3.90
C PRO A 141 1.59 -2.12 3.44
N ALA A 142 0.71 -1.17 3.18
CA ALA A 142 -0.65 -1.40 2.77
C ALA A 142 -1.10 -0.37 1.73
N ALA A 143 -1.97 -0.82 0.83
CA ALA A 143 -2.63 0.02 -0.13
C ALA A 143 -4.08 0.24 0.31
N PHE A 144 -4.41 1.47 0.68
CA PHE A 144 -5.73 1.88 1.12
C PHE A 144 -6.49 2.53 -0.04
N VAL A 145 -7.67 2.00 -0.36
CA VAL A 145 -8.59 2.57 -1.35
C VAL A 145 -9.77 3.19 -0.62
N GLY A 146 -9.77 4.52 -0.51
CA GLY A 146 -10.80 5.24 0.23
C GLY A 146 -10.76 4.96 1.74
N GLY A 147 -11.93 4.97 2.37
CA GLY A 147 -12.07 4.83 3.82
C GLY A 147 -11.91 6.15 4.56
N GLU A 148 -12.63 6.25 5.67
CA GLU A 148 -12.52 7.37 6.60
C GLU A 148 -11.18 7.31 7.33
N TYR A 149 -10.48 8.43 7.35
CA TYR A 149 -9.18 8.57 7.98
C TYR A 149 -9.12 9.93 8.64
N ARG A 150 -8.88 9.96 9.95
CA ARG A 150 -8.92 11.19 10.75
C ARG A 150 -7.70 11.28 11.64
N THR A 151 -7.21 12.50 11.74
CA THR A 151 -6.14 12.87 12.65
C THR A 151 -6.55 14.09 13.46
N ALA A 152 -6.31 14.08 14.76
CA ALA A 152 -6.76 15.11 15.68
C ALA A 152 -5.63 16.08 16.07
N GLY A 153 -4.40 15.59 16.18
CA GLY A 153 -3.26 16.38 16.62
C GLY A 153 -1.99 16.12 15.81
N ALA A 154 -1.13 17.12 15.76
CA ALA A 154 0.19 17.05 15.13
C ALA A 154 1.30 17.09 16.19
N LEU A 155 2.25 16.16 16.10
CA LEU A 155 3.48 16.18 16.87
C LEU A 155 4.49 17.15 16.22
N GLN A 156 5.09 18.01 17.02
CA GLN A 156 6.22 18.85 16.62
C GLN A 156 7.53 18.03 16.64
N PRO A 157 8.57 18.44 15.88
CA PRO A 157 9.84 17.71 15.87
C PRO A 157 10.43 17.52 17.27
N GLY A 158 10.75 16.28 17.62
CA GLY A 158 11.23 15.86 18.93
C GLY A 158 10.12 15.63 19.97
N GLU A 159 8.85 15.78 19.60
CA GLU A 159 7.73 15.37 20.44
C GLU A 159 7.32 13.92 20.20
N SER A 160 6.76 13.30 21.24
CA SER A 160 6.26 11.94 21.22
C SER A 160 4.92 11.82 21.96
N VAL A 161 4.14 10.78 21.64
CA VAL A 161 2.93 10.41 22.36
C VAL A 161 2.86 8.89 22.48
N ASP A 162 2.35 8.40 23.61
CA ASP A 162 2.02 7.00 23.83
C ASP A 162 0.49 6.88 23.92
N ILE A 163 -0.09 6.01 23.10
CA ILE A 163 -1.52 5.78 23.00
C ILE A 163 -1.74 4.28 23.14
N GLU A 164 -2.13 3.84 24.34
CA GLU A 164 -2.49 2.45 24.63
C GLU A 164 -1.44 1.43 24.11
N GLY A 165 -0.16 1.70 24.39
CA GLY A 165 0.96 0.82 23.99
C GLY A 165 1.50 1.05 22.58
N VAL A 166 0.95 2.02 21.85
CA VAL A 166 1.51 2.50 20.58
C VAL A 166 2.20 3.83 20.80
N THR A 167 3.51 3.89 20.57
CA THR A 167 4.25 5.14 20.68
C THR A 167 4.47 5.73 19.30
N PHE A 168 4.24 7.03 19.15
CA PHE A 168 4.64 7.81 17.98
C PHE A 168 5.62 8.91 18.37
N GLU A 169 6.62 9.15 17.53
CA GLU A 169 7.61 10.20 17.69
C GLU A 169 7.76 10.96 16.37
N ALA A 170 7.67 12.30 16.42
CA ALA A 170 7.99 13.14 15.28
C ALA A 170 9.50 13.38 15.23
N LEU A 171 10.14 12.94 14.14
CA LEU A 171 11.59 12.96 14.02
C LEU A 171 12.14 14.38 13.83
N VAL A 172 13.32 14.63 14.42
CA VAL A 172 14.10 15.85 14.15
C VAL A 172 14.59 15.81 12.70
N GLY A 173 14.08 16.71 11.87
CA GLY A 173 14.28 16.69 10.41
C GLY A 173 13.03 16.33 9.61
N GLY A 174 11.90 16.08 10.29
CA GLY A 174 10.63 15.72 9.68
C GLY A 174 10.46 14.21 9.56
N GLY A 175 9.21 13.78 9.42
CA GLY A 175 8.82 12.38 9.40
C GLY A 175 8.20 11.90 10.71
N LEU A 176 8.00 10.58 10.80
CA LEU A 176 7.31 9.93 11.90
C LEU A 176 7.93 8.56 12.17
N LYS A 177 8.15 8.25 13.44
CA LYS A 177 8.48 6.92 13.92
C LYS A 177 7.28 6.38 14.70
N GLY A 178 6.97 5.10 14.54
CA GLY A 178 5.97 4.41 15.35
C GLY A 178 6.51 3.10 15.89
N THR A 179 6.14 2.76 17.12
CA THR A 179 6.53 1.51 17.78
C THR A 179 5.34 0.85 18.46
N LYS A 180 5.27 -0.48 18.36
CA LYS A 180 4.26 -1.29 19.04
C LYS A 180 4.76 -2.73 19.18
N ASP A 181 4.64 -3.31 20.38
CA ASP A 181 5.01 -4.70 20.67
C ASP A 181 6.41 -5.12 20.17
N GLY A 182 7.36 -4.19 20.26
CA GLY A 182 8.75 -4.41 19.82
C GLY A 182 8.99 -4.24 18.32
N HIS A 183 7.96 -4.03 17.52
CA HIS A 183 8.07 -3.67 16.10
C HIS A 183 8.14 -2.16 15.92
N GLU A 184 8.82 -1.72 14.87
CA GLU A 184 8.98 -0.31 14.57
C GLU A 184 8.93 -0.01 13.07
N PHE A 185 8.42 1.17 12.76
CA PHE A 185 8.60 1.77 11.45
C PHE A 185 9.13 3.18 11.58
N THR A 186 9.72 3.67 10.49
CA THR A 186 10.13 5.05 10.34
C THR A 186 9.84 5.51 8.93
N ILE A 187 9.26 6.69 8.80
CA ILE A 187 9.28 7.46 7.56
C ILE A 187 10.00 8.78 7.80
N SER A 188 10.99 9.10 6.98
CA SER A 188 11.72 10.36 7.08
C SER A 188 10.91 11.52 6.50
N GLY A 189 11.34 12.76 6.74
CA GLY A 189 10.77 13.94 6.10
C GLY A 189 10.91 13.98 4.57
N SER A 190 11.80 13.15 3.99
CA SER A 190 11.91 12.96 2.53
C SER A 190 11.07 11.79 2.02
N GLY A 191 10.31 11.10 2.87
CA GLY A 191 9.47 9.97 2.47
C GLY A 191 10.22 8.63 2.34
N GLU A 192 11.45 8.53 2.84
CA GLU A 192 12.18 7.26 2.91
C GLU A 192 11.61 6.39 4.03
N TYR A 193 11.24 5.16 3.70
CA TYR A 193 10.57 4.25 4.61
C TYR A 193 11.48 3.10 5.06
N HIS A 194 11.37 2.77 6.35
CA HIS A 194 11.99 1.60 6.96
C HIS A 194 11.03 0.95 7.95
N SER A 195 11.08 -0.38 8.06
CA SER A 195 10.42 -1.17 9.10
C SER A 195 11.27 -2.40 9.39
N ASP A 196 11.27 -2.83 10.64
CA ASP A 196 11.98 -4.04 11.07
C ASP A 196 11.42 -5.32 10.43
N THR A 197 10.21 -5.23 9.89
CA THR A 197 9.44 -6.35 9.30
C THR A 197 9.28 -6.26 7.79
N PHE A 198 9.88 -5.25 7.14
CA PHE A 198 9.81 -5.05 5.69
C PHE A 198 11.22 -4.91 5.06
N PRO A 199 11.49 -5.54 3.89
CA PRO A 199 10.60 -6.43 3.13
C PRO A 199 10.38 -7.79 3.83
N PRO A 200 9.16 -8.34 3.79
CA PRO A 200 8.88 -9.63 4.40
C PRO A 200 9.62 -10.74 3.65
N LYS A 201 10.20 -11.66 4.40
CA LYS A 201 10.91 -12.82 3.86
C LYS A 201 10.02 -14.06 3.91
N PRO A 202 10.17 -15.00 2.97
CA PRO A 202 9.52 -16.30 3.08
C PRO A 202 9.90 -17.00 4.39
N ALA A 203 8.97 -17.77 4.94
CA ALA A 203 9.23 -18.70 6.03
C ALA A 203 10.17 -19.83 5.58
N ALA A 204 10.67 -20.61 6.54
CA ALA A 204 11.65 -21.67 6.28
C ALA A 204 11.14 -22.78 5.34
N ASP A 205 9.82 -23.00 5.30
CA ASP A 205 9.14 -23.93 4.39
C ASP A 205 8.87 -23.34 2.99
N GLY A 206 9.21 -22.06 2.77
CA GLY A 206 8.96 -21.32 1.55
C GLY A 206 7.63 -20.59 1.51
N THR A 207 6.75 -20.78 2.50
CA THR A 207 5.46 -20.09 2.58
C THR A 207 5.68 -18.60 2.83
N ALA A 208 4.96 -17.76 2.09
CA ALA A 208 5.13 -16.32 2.13
C ALA A 208 3.78 -15.58 2.13
N ARG A 209 3.81 -14.36 2.67
CA ARG A 209 2.67 -13.45 2.68
C ARG A 209 2.75 -12.48 1.50
N VAL A 210 1.65 -11.79 1.23
CA VAL A 210 1.58 -10.74 0.23
C VAL A 210 2.72 -9.72 0.38
N GLY A 211 3.28 -9.28 -0.75
CA GLY A 211 4.36 -8.30 -0.79
C GLY A 211 5.76 -8.90 -0.57
N THR A 212 5.86 -10.18 -0.20
CA THR A 212 7.13 -10.90 -0.22
C THR A 212 7.63 -11.05 -1.66
N VAL A 213 8.93 -10.78 -1.86
CA VAL A 213 9.62 -11.06 -3.11
C VAL A 213 10.18 -12.48 -3.05
N CYS A 214 9.69 -13.38 -3.89
CA CYS A 214 10.18 -14.75 -4.00
C CYS A 214 11.53 -14.85 -4.71
N GLY A 215 11.85 -13.89 -5.57
CA GLY A 215 13.10 -13.84 -6.33
C GLY A 215 12.97 -13.02 -7.60
N GLN A 216 13.85 -13.31 -8.56
CA GLN A 216 13.82 -12.73 -9.90
C GLN A 216 13.59 -13.83 -10.93
N ALA A 217 12.75 -13.56 -11.93
CA ALA A 217 12.48 -14.48 -13.03
C ALA A 217 12.47 -13.76 -14.37
N ASN A 218 12.82 -14.51 -15.42
CA ASN A 218 12.80 -14.03 -16.80
C ASN A 218 12.09 -15.07 -17.68
N PRO A 219 10.77 -15.21 -17.51
CA PRO A 219 10.02 -16.27 -18.18
C PRO A 219 9.93 -16.06 -19.68
N MET A 220 10.08 -14.82 -20.17
CA MET A 220 9.97 -14.42 -21.59
C MET A 220 11.33 -14.19 -22.28
N GLY A 221 12.44 -14.41 -21.59
CA GLY A 221 13.81 -14.26 -22.11
C GLY A 221 14.25 -12.82 -22.46
N ASN A 222 13.43 -11.80 -22.26
CA ASN A 222 13.68 -10.43 -22.70
C ASN A 222 14.02 -9.45 -21.58
N GLN A 223 13.65 -9.74 -20.32
CA GLN A 223 13.94 -8.90 -19.16
C GLN A 223 13.72 -9.68 -17.86
N ASP A 224 14.44 -9.30 -16.81
CA ASP A 224 14.25 -9.85 -15.47
C ASP A 224 13.14 -9.08 -14.75
N PHE A 225 12.30 -9.81 -14.02
CA PHE A 225 11.20 -9.29 -13.21
C PHE A 225 11.36 -9.74 -11.77
N LEU A 226 10.95 -8.90 -10.83
CA LEU A 226 10.74 -9.30 -9.44
C LEU A 226 9.44 -10.11 -9.34
N VAL A 227 9.51 -11.25 -8.66
CA VAL A 227 8.37 -12.15 -8.44
C VAL A 227 7.76 -11.85 -7.08
N TYR A 228 6.63 -11.16 -7.07
CA TYR A 228 5.92 -10.79 -5.85
C TYR A 228 4.81 -11.79 -5.53
N VAL A 229 4.68 -12.11 -4.25
CA VAL A 229 3.51 -12.83 -3.72
C VAL A 229 2.29 -11.91 -3.77
N ALA A 230 1.22 -12.38 -4.43
CA ALA A 230 -0.05 -11.68 -4.55
C ALA A 230 -1.16 -12.26 -3.67
N GLN A 231 -0.92 -13.39 -3.01
CA GLN A 231 -1.87 -14.07 -2.13
C GLN A 231 -1.15 -14.74 -0.96
N ASP A 232 -1.66 -14.55 0.26
CA ASP A 232 -1.08 -15.14 1.46
C ASP A 232 -1.06 -16.66 1.41
N GLY A 233 0.01 -17.26 1.95
CA GLY A 233 0.20 -18.71 1.93
C GLY A 233 0.83 -19.24 0.64
N THR A 234 1.19 -18.38 -0.30
CA THR A 234 1.93 -18.76 -1.52
C THR A 234 3.31 -19.31 -1.14
N ASN A 235 3.65 -20.49 -1.65
CA ASN A 235 4.98 -21.07 -1.49
C ASN A 235 5.91 -20.54 -2.59
N CYS A 236 6.91 -19.76 -2.19
CA CYS A 236 7.87 -19.16 -3.12
C CYS A 236 8.69 -20.21 -3.88
N ASN A 237 9.01 -21.36 -3.27
CA ASN A 237 9.80 -22.39 -3.95
C ASN A 237 8.99 -23.03 -5.08
N GLU A 238 7.71 -23.32 -4.83
CA GLU A 238 6.79 -23.86 -5.84
C GLU A 238 6.55 -22.84 -6.96
N ALA A 239 6.30 -21.58 -6.61
CA ALA A 239 6.06 -20.52 -7.58
C ALA A 239 7.26 -20.28 -8.52
N MET A 240 8.48 -20.28 -7.96
CA MET A 240 9.70 -20.12 -8.76
C MET A 240 9.95 -21.33 -9.67
N ALA A 241 9.69 -22.56 -9.19
CA ALA A 241 9.80 -23.76 -10.01
C ALA A 241 8.78 -23.76 -11.17
N ALA A 242 7.55 -23.31 -10.92
CA ALA A 242 6.51 -23.15 -11.94
C ALA A 242 6.93 -22.15 -13.04
N LEU A 243 7.57 -21.04 -12.66
CA LEU A 243 8.09 -20.05 -13.59
C LEU A 243 9.22 -20.59 -14.47
N ASP A 244 10.13 -21.38 -13.89
CA ASP A 244 11.21 -22.01 -14.64
C ASP A 244 10.68 -23.05 -15.64
N GLU A 245 9.69 -23.84 -15.25
CA GLU A 245 9.04 -24.80 -16.16
C GLU A 245 8.28 -24.10 -17.29
N TYR A 246 7.57 -23.01 -16.98
CA TYR A 246 6.89 -22.20 -18.00
C TYR A 246 7.88 -21.71 -19.06
N LYS A 247 9.03 -21.18 -18.62
CA LYS A 247 10.08 -20.69 -19.51
C LYS A 247 10.58 -21.77 -20.46
N ASP A 248 10.68 -23.01 -19.99
CA ASP A 248 11.09 -24.14 -20.83
C ASP A 248 9.99 -24.60 -21.79
N ALA A 249 8.71 -24.54 -21.38
CA ALA A 249 7.57 -24.79 -22.25
C ALA A 249 7.42 -23.72 -23.35
N GLU A 250 7.68 -22.44 -23.04
CA GLU A 250 7.59 -21.33 -23.97
C GLU A 250 8.58 -21.49 -25.14
N LYS A 251 9.82 -21.92 -24.86
CA LYS A 251 10.83 -22.23 -25.89
C LYS A 251 10.36 -23.32 -26.86
N GLY A 252 9.40 -24.16 -26.45
CA GLY A 252 8.77 -25.20 -27.26
C GLY A 252 7.56 -24.74 -28.09
N GLY A 253 7.13 -23.47 -27.97
CA GLY A 253 6.05 -22.86 -28.76
C GLY A 253 4.63 -22.99 -28.17
N GLN A 254 4.48 -23.29 -26.87
CA GLN A 254 3.18 -23.48 -26.20
C GLN A 254 2.93 -22.37 -25.14
N ALA A 255 2.71 -21.12 -25.55
CA ALA A 255 2.94 -19.97 -24.67
C ALA A 255 1.73 -19.07 -24.35
N LEU A 256 0.49 -19.56 -24.36
CA LEU A 256 -0.68 -18.71 -24.07
C LEU A 256 -1.41 -19.07 -22.77
N ILE A 257 -1.49 -20.35 -22.41
CA ILE A 257 -1.85 -20.86 -21.08
C ILE A 257 -1.14 -22.22 -20.99
N ALA A 258 0.08 -22.24 -20.43
CA ALA A 258 0.79 -23.49 -20.22
C ALA A 258 0.45 -23.98 -18.81
N PRO A 259 -0.31 -25.08 -18.65
CA PRO A 259 -0.27 -25.80 -17.40
C PRO A 259 1.18 -26.27 -17.22
N VAL A 260 1.79 -25.87 -16.12
CA VAL A 260 3.10 -26.40 -15.70
C VAL A 260 2.84 -27.53 -14.70
N SER A 261 3.80 -28.43 -14.55
CA SER A 261 3.70 -29.54 -13.61
C SER A 261 3.41 -29.03 -12.20
N ASN A 262 2.76 -29.88 -11.39
CA ASN A 262 2.34 -29.59 -10.01
C ASN A 262 1.09 -28.71 -9.85
N GLY A 263 0.27 -28.59 -10.90
CA GLY A 263 -1.05 -27.93 -10.80
C GLY A 263 -0.93 -26.42 -10.67
N TRP A 264 0.00 -25.83 -11.42
CA TRP A 264 0.14 -24.39 -11.58
C TRP A 264 -0.07 -24.02 -13.05
N GLY A 265 -0.54 -22.80 -13.28
CA GLY A 265 -0.66 -22.22 -14.62
C GLY A 265 -0.19 -20.77 -14.62
N CYS A 266 0.41 -20.36 -15.73
CA CYS A 266 0.86 -18.98 -15.92
C CYS A 266 0.16 -18.32 -17.11
N SER A 267 -0.11 -17.02 -16.98
CA SER A 267 -0.82 -16.22 -17.98
C SER A 267 -0.48 -14.74 -17.86
N VAL A 268 -0.76 -13.99 -18.93
CA VAL A 268 -0.72 -12.53 -18.92
C VAL A 268 -2.14 -11.99 -18.93
N SER A 269 -2.58 -11.43 -17.80
CA SER A 269 -3.91 -10.85 -17.65
C SER A 269 -3.90 -9.78 -16.56
N ALA A 270 -4.96 -8.97 -16.49
CA ALA A 270 -5.20 -8.19 -15.28
C ALA A 270 -5.51 -9.10 -14.10
N LEU A 271 -5.12 -8.67 -12.89
CA LEU A 271 -5.55 -9.30 -11.65
C LEU A 271 -7.04 -9.04 -11.42
N ASP A 272 -7.68 -9.95 -10.68
CA ASP A 272 -9.08 -9.79 -10.28
C ASP A 272 -9.29 -8.41 -9.63
N GLY A 273 -10.37 -7.72 -10.00
CA GLY A 273 -10.68 -6.37 -9.51
C GLY A 273 -10.10 -5.23 -10.34
N GLN A 274 -9.26 -5.52 -11.35
CA GLN A 274 -8.74 -4.51 -12.28
C GLN A 274 -9.36 -4.65 -13.66
N PRO A 275 -9.59 -3.53 -14.40
CA PRO A 275 -10.00 -3.61 -15.78
C PRO A 275 -8.87 -4.20 -16.63
N ASP A 276 -9.22 -5.10 -17.55
CA ASP A 276 -8.26 -5.78 -18.42
C ASP A 276 -7.78 -4.87 -19.56
N THR A 277 -6.92 -3.92 -19.21
CA THR A 277 -6.23 -3.00 -20.13
C THR A 277 -4.73 -3.33 -20.18
N PRO A 278 -4.02 -2.95 -21.25
CA PRO A 278 -2.58 -3.24 -21.38
C PRO A 278 -1.73 -2.82 -20.18
N GLU A 279 -2.12 -1.74 -19.50
CA GLU A 279 -1.40 -1.16 -18.35
C GLU A 279 -1.56 -1.99 -17.08
N ASN A 280 -2.68 -2.72 -16.95
CA ASN A 280 -2.98 -3.57 -15.79
C ASN A 280 -2.66 -5.05 -16.05
N ARG A 281 -2.18 -5.40 -17.25
CA ARG A 281 -1.84 -6.78 -17.59
C ARG A 281 -0.45 -7.12 -17.10
N HIS A 282 -0.36 -8.13 -16.25
CA HIS A 282 0.90 -8.61 -15.71
C HIS A 282 1.06 -10.09 -15.95
N PHE A 283 2.31 -10.53 -16.02
CA PHE A 283 2.60 -11.95 -16.02
C PHE A 283 2.34 -12.50 -14.61
N THR A 284 1.50 -13.52 -14.54
CA THR A 284 1.04 -14.11 -13.28
C THR A 284 1.18 -15.62 -13.37
N CYS A 285 1.49 -16.25 -12.24
CA CYS A 285 1.36 -17.70 -12.09
C CYS A 285 0.51 -17.98 -10.86
N SER A 286 -0.40 -18.94 -10.97
CA SER A 286 -1.24 -19.35 -9.86
C SER A 286 -1.42 -20.86 -9.82
N ALA A 287 -1.55 -21.42 -8.63
CA ALA A 287 -1.99 -22.79 -8.44
C ALA A 287 -3.44 -22.96 -8.92
N ASP A 288 -3.78 -24.15 -9.42
CA ASP A 288 -5.11 -24.51 -9.97
C ASP A 288 -6.24 -24.36 -8.93
N ASN A 289 -5.89 -24.44 -7.64
CA ASN A 289 -6.82 -24.24 -6.54
C ASN A 289 -7.13 -22.75 -6.25
N GLY A 290 -6.44 -21.82 -6.93
CA GLY A 290 -6.57 -20.38 -6.74
C GLY A 290 -6.13 -19.87 -5.36
N GLN A 291 -5.40 -20.67 -4.58
CA GLN A 291 -4.94 -20.32 -3.23
C GLN A 291 -3.52 -19.76 -3.20
N GLN A 292 -2.73 -19.98 -4.25
CA GLN A 292 -1.36 -19.49 -4.37
C GLN A 292 -1.23 -18.68 -5.64
N ARG A 293 -0.59 -17.52 -5.56
CA ARG A 293 -0.45 -16.61 -6.70
C ARG A 293 0.78 -15.72 -6.56
N VAL A 294 1.54 -15.63 -7.65
CA VAL A 294 2.61 -14.64 -7.82
C VAL A 294 2.34 -13.76 -9.03
N VAL A 295 2.86 -12.55 -8.98
CA VAL A 295 2.85 -11.57 -10.07
C VAL A 295 4.25 -11.08 -10.34
N LEU A 296 4.60 -10.91 -11.61
CA LEU A 296 5.88 -10.41 -12.04
C LEU A 296 5.77 -8.93 -12.33
N ILE A 297 6.61 -8.16 -11.64
CA ILE A 297 6.68 -6.71 -11.75
C ILE A 297 8.11 -6.32 -12.11
N LYS A 298 8.23 -5.33 -12.98
CA LYS A 298 9.51 -4.82 -13.46
C LYS A 298 10.18 -3.93 -12.41
#